data_AF-A0A2G3A430-F1
#
_entry.id   AF-A0A2G3A430-F1
#
_cell.length_a   1.000
_cell.length_b   1.000
_cell.length_c   1.000
_cell.angle_alpha   90.00
_cell.angle_beta   90.00
_cell.angle_gamma   90.00
#
_symmetry.space_group_name_H-M   'P 1'
#
loop_
_entity.id
_entity.type
_entity.pdbx_description
1 polymer ?
#
loop_
_entity_poly.entity_id
_entity_poly.type
_entity_poly.pdbx_seq_one_letter_code
_entity_poly.pdbx_strand_id
1 'polypeptide(L)'
;MNAHYYFGEPPKWSKDVKFILVDVDKEKIELRKPRLGIVGDVTKKSKENVSKIEAQLANDVVPFTFMTLMRIIRDVILQMGSPAPVIVSEGLNTMDVGRTVLVQTEPRTWLDAGTWGKIGVGLGYYIAVAIASPERLVVVVEGDFGFGFNAMEFEVSCPLFLNVF
;
A
#
# COMPACT_ATOMS: atom_id res chain seq x y z
N MET A 1 -3.56 -11.11 -3.53
CA MET A 1 -3.51 -12.48 -2.96
C MET A 1 -3.48 -12.31 -1.45
N ASN A 2 -4.64 -12.46 -0.82
CA ASN A 2 -4.92 -11.74 0.41
C ASN A 2 -4.52 -12.62 1.60
N ALA A 3 -3.49 -12.20 2.34
CA ALA A 3 -2.85 -13.02 3.38
C ALA A 3 -3.76 -13.29 4.60
N HIS A 4 -4.83 -12.52 4.76
CA HIS A 4 -5.69 -12.54 5.95
C HIS A 4 -6.59 -13.78 6.09
N TYR A 5 -6.82 -14.56 5.03
CA TYR A 5 -7.78 -15.68 5.04
C TYR A 5 -7.20 -17.05 5.45
N TYR A 6 -5.89 -17.16 5.71
CA TYR A 6 -5.22 -18.46 5.96
C TYR A 6 -4.48 -18.52 7.31
N PHE A 7 -4.92 -17.74 8.30
CA PHE A 7 -4.31 -17.73 9.63
C PHE A 7 -4.48 -19.10 10.32
N GLY A 8 -3.36 -19.75 10.65
CA GLY A 8 -3.34 -21.08 11.27
C GLY A 8 -3.37 -22.26 10.29
N GLU A 9 -3.53 -22.03 8.98
CA GLU A 9 -3.41 -23.11 7.98
C GLU A 9 -1.94 -23.53 7.77
N PRO A 10 -1.67 -24.80 7.41
CA PRO A 10 -0.34 -25.23 7.00
C PRO A 10 0.13 -24.45 5.74
N PRO A 11 1.44 -24.22 5.56
CA PRO A 11 1.91 -23.35 4.50
C PRO A 11 1.58 -23.84 3.08
N LYS A 12 1.12 -22.93 2.22
CA LYS A 12 0.69 -23.24 0.84
C LYS A 12 1.82 -23.29 -0.20
N TRP A 13 3.06 -23.08 0.24
CA TRP A 13 4.24 -23.23 -0.61
C TRP A 13 4.76 -24.68 -0.59
N SER A 14 5.48 -25.08 -1.63
CA SER A 14 6.07 -26.43 -1.71
C SER A 14 6.97 -26.71 -0.49
N LYS A 15 6.92 -27.94 0.02
CA LYS A 15 7.78 -28.40 1.13
C LYS A 15 9.27 -28.31 0.80
N ASP A 16 9.63 -28.38 -0.48
CA ASP A 16 11.01 -28.31 -0.96
C ASP A 16 11.50 -26.88 -1.25
N VAL A 17 10.65 -25.87 -1.03
CA VAL A 17 11.00 -24.47 -1.30
C VAL A 17 12.10 -23.99 -0.34
N LYS A 18 13.10 -23.31 -0.88
CA LYS A 18 14.27 -22.85 -0.13
C LYS A 18 14.17 -21.35 0.08
N PHE A 19 13.84 -20.93 1.30
CA PHE A 19 13.79 -19.51 1.66
C PHE A 19 15.18 -18.93 1.85
N ILE A 20 15.46 -17.83 1.16
CA ILE A 20 16.49 -16.87 1.52
C ILE A 20 15.76 -15.68 2.12
N LEU A 21 16.10 -15.32 3.36
CA LEU A 21 15.54 -14.15 4.04
C LEU A 21 16.64 -13.10 4.18
N VAL A 22 16.34 -11.90 3.74
CA VAL A 22 17.19 -10.72 3.91
C VAL A 22 16.41 -9.77 4.82
N ASP A 23 16.98 -9.44 5.99
CA ASP A 23 16.34 -8.62 7.02
C ASP A 23 17.45 -7.86 7.77
N VAL A 24 17.20 -6.63 8.22
CA VAL A 24 18.20 -5.87 9.00
C VAL A 24 18.29 -6.38 10.44
N ASP A 25 17.23 -7.02 10.94
CA ASP A 25 17.13 -7.56 12.28
C ASP A 25 17.50 -9.06 12.30
N LYS A 26 18.54 -9.41 13.06
CA LYS A 26 19.03 -10.79 13.20
C LYS A 26 18.03 -11.69 13.94
N GLU A 27 17.28 -11.17 14.91
CA GLU A 27 16.29 -11.95 15.66
C GLU A 27 15.13 -12.38 14.75
N LYS A 28 14.74 -11.53 13.79
CA LYS A 28 13.74 -11.86 12.77
C LYS A 28 14.19 -12.96 11.82
N ILE A 29 15.49 -13.07 11.56
CA ILE A 29 16.10 -14.15 10.77
C ILE A 29 16.06 -15.46 11.57
N GLU A 30 16.52 -15.44 12.82
CA GLU A 30 16.58 -16.61 13.70
C GLU A 30 15.19 -17.17 14.02
N LEU A 31 14.19 -16.32 14.23
CA LEU A 31 12.79 -16.70 14.43
C LEU A 31 12.20 -17.46 13.24
N ARG A 32 12.52 -17.02 12.01
CA ARG A 32 11.92 -17.55 10.76
C ARG A 32 12.68 -18.74 10.17
N LYS A 33 13.89 -19.05 10.66
CA LYS A 33 14.71 -20.21 10.27
C LYS A 33 14.80 -20.44 8.74
N PRO A 34 15.20 -19.42 7.95
CA PRO A 34 15.39 -19.58 6.51
C PRO A 34 16.53 -20.57 6.20
N ARG A 35 16.62 -21.06 4.96
CA ARG A 35 17.79 -21.84 4.52
C ARG A 35 19.06 -20.99 4.49
N LEU A 36 18.90 -19.68 4.22
CA LEU A 36 19.97 -18.69 4.27
C LEU A 36 19.40 -17.38 4.81
N GLY A 37 20.00 -16.86 5.88
CA GLY A 37 19.74 -15.52 6.40
C GLY A 37 20.85 -14.57 5.98
N ILE A 38 20.49 -13.37 5.52
CA ILE A 38 21.45 -12.32 5.15
C ILE A 38 21.03 -11.05 5.88
N VAL A 39 21.96 -10.41 6.60
CA VAL A 39 21.73 -9.09 7.18
C VAL A 39 22.09 -8.04 6.12
N GLY A 40 21.09 -7.29 5.62
CA GLY A 40 21.31 -6.34 4.52
C GLY A 40 20.02 -5.80 3.87
N ASP A 41 20.19 -5.12 2.73
CA ASP A 41 19.12 -4.45 1.98
C ASP A 41 18.61 -5.29 0.78
N VAL A 42 17.34 -5.09 0.40
CA VAL A 42 16.49 -5.98 -0.43
C VAL A 42 16.26 -5.47 -1.87
N THR A 43 16.77 -4.29 -2.21
CA THR A 43 16.43 -3.48 -3.41
C THR A 43 16.38 -4.18 -4.79
N LYS A 44 17.00 -5.36 -4.98
CA LYS A 44 17.08 -6.03 -6.29
C LYS A 44 15.78 -6.71 -6.77
N LYS A 45 14.93 -7.21 -5.88
CA LYS A 45 13.82 -8.13 -6.27
C LYS A 45 12.48 -7.45 -6.63
N SER A 46 12.34 -6.15 -6.39
CA SER A 46 11.10 -5.40 -6.65
C SER A 46 10.70 -5.38 -8.15
N LYS A 47 11.68 -5.30 -9.05
CA LYS A 47 11.48 -5.04 -10.49
C LYS A 47 10.79 -6.17 -11.28
N GLU A 48 10.76 -7.40 -10.76
CA GLU A 48 10.21 -8.57 -11.47
C GLU A 48 8.67 -8.68 -11.39
N ASN A 49 8.03 -7.98 -10.45
CA ASN A 49 6.58 -8.12 -10.21
C ASN A 49 5.72 -7.22 -11.12
N VAL A 50 6.25 -6.08 -11.57
CA VAL A 50 5.50 -5.03 -12.30
C VAL A 50 4.91 -5.57 -13.61
N SER A 51 5.68 -6.36 -14.38
CA SER A 51 5.27 -6.84 -15.71
C SER A 51 4.06 -7.78 -15.71
N LYS A 52 3.71 -8.40 -14.58
CA LYS A 52 2.55 -9.30 -14.45
C LYS A 52 1.23 -8.54 -14.23
N ILE A 53 1.31 -7.30 -13.76
CA ILE A 53 0.15 -6.51 -13.32
C ILE A 53 -0.43 -5.73 -14.51
N GLU A 54 0.42 -5.17 -15.38
CA GLU A 54 -0.02 -4.43 -16.58
C GLU A 54 -0.96 -5.24 -17.49
N ALA A 55 -0.73 -6.56 -17.60
CA ALA A 55 -1.58 -7.46 -18.39
C ALA A 55 -3.03 -7.58 -17.85
N GLN A 56 -3.26 -7.29 -16.57
CA GLN A 56 -4.59 -7.30 -15.95
C GLN A 56 -5.28 -5.93 -16.00
N LEU A 57 -4.53 -4.85 -16.21
CA LEU A 57 -5.01 -3.46 -16.17
C LEU A 57 -5.58 -2.97 -17.50
N ALA A 58 -5.34 -3.68 -18.61
CA ALA A 58 -5.70 -3.25 -19.96
C ALA A 58 -7.22 -3.30 -20.30
N ASN A 59 -8.07 -3.80 -19.39
CA ASN A 59 -9.51 -3.96 -19.65
C ASN A 59 -10.34 -2.88 -18.95
N ASP A 60 -10.99 -2.03 -19.74
CA ASP A 60 -11.97 -1.07 -19.24
C ASP A 60 -13.37 -1.70 -19.23
N VAL A 61 -13.98 -1.77 -18.04
CA VAL A 61 -15.27 -2.42 -17.78
C VAL A 61 -16.18 -1.42 -17.07
N VAL A 62 -17.46 -1.40 -17.44
CA VAL A 62 -18.51 -0.59 -16.80
C VAL A 62 -19.62 -1.53 -16.30
N PRO A 63 -20.05 -1.45 -15.03
CA PRO A 63 -19.56 -0.57 -13.96
C PRO A 63 -18.09 -0.82 -13.62
N PHE A 64 -17.39 0.23 -13.16
CA PHE A 64 -15.94 0.18 -12.93
C PHE A 64 -15.55 -0.88 -11.91
N THR A 65 -14.48 -1.61 -12.21
CA THR A 65 -13.82 -2.49 -11.25
C THR A 65 -12.77 -1.72 -10.42
N PHE A 66 -12.38 -2.26 -9.27
CA PHE A 66 -11.25 -1.72 -8.49
C PHE A 66 -9.97 -1.59 -9.35
N MET A 67 -9.69 -2.54 -10.25
CA MET A 67 -8.53 -2.47 -11.15
C MET A 67 -8.61 -1.27 -12.09
N THR A 68 -9.77 -1.04 -12.71
CA THR A 68 -10.01 0.08 -13.63
C THR A 68 -9.88 1.42 -12.90
N LEU A 69 -10.49 1.56 -11.71
CA LEU A 69 -10.42 2.79 -10.92
C LEU A 69 -8.98 3.08 -10.44
N MET A 70 -8.30 2.08 -9.88
CA MET A 70 -6.92 2.23 -9.40
C MET A 70 -5.94 2.50 -10.53
N ARG A 71 -6.20 1.99 -11.75
CA ARG A 71 -5.43 2.36 -12.96
C ARG A 71 -5.55 3.84 -13.25
N ILE A 72 -6.76 4.39 -13.26
CA ILE A 72 -6.99 5.82 -13.54
C ILE A 72 -6.29 6.69 -12.48
N ILE A 73 -6.41 6.35 -11.20
CA ILE A 73 -5.72 7.05 -10.10
C ILE A 73 -4.20 6.97 -10.27
N ARG A 74 -3.64 5.78 -10.55
CA ARG A 74 -2.21 5.58 -10.84
C ARG A 74 -1.75 6.45 -11.99
N ASP A 75 -2.47 6.43 -13.10
CA ASP A 75 -2.10 7.12 -14.33
C ASP A 75 -2.11 8.66 -14.14
N VAL A 76 -2.97 9.19 -13.27
CA VAL A 76 -2.96 10.61 -12.83
C VAL A 76 -1.79 10.90 -11.89
N ILE A 77 -1.57 10.08 -10.86
CA ILE A 77 -0.47 10.28 -9.89
C ILE A 77 0.90 10.27 -10.57
N LEU A 78 1.11 9.39 -11.55
CA LEU A 78 2.35 9.32 -12.32
C LEU A 78 2.62 10.58 -13.16
N GLN A 79 1.58 11.33 -13.56
CA GLN A 79 1.75 12.60 -14.29
C GLN A 79 2.23 13.75 -13.40
N MET A 80 2.08 13.64 -12.08
CA MET A 80 2.48 14.70 -11.13
C MET A 80 3.99 14.86 -10.98
N GLY A 81 4.78 13.84 -11.35
CA GLY A 81 6.24 13.90 -11.33
C GLY A 81 6.83 13.88 -9.93
N SER A 82 7.70 14.85 -9.61
CA SER A 82 8.41 14.97 -8.34
C SER A 82 8.18 16.38 -7.74
N PRO A 83 7.91 16.51 -6.42
CA PRO A 83 7.89 15.45 -5.42
C PRO A 83 6.70 14.50 -5.58
N ALA A 84 6.95 13.19 -5.46
CA ALA A 84 5.90 12.19 -5.60
C ALA A 84 4.81 12.34 -4.51
N PRO A 85 3.51 12.28 -4.86
CA PRO A 85 2.42 12.33 -3.90
C PRO A 85 2.49 11.19 -2.88
N VAL A 86 2.16 11.49 -1.62
CA VAL A 86 2.01 10.47 -0.58
C VAL A 86 0.63 9.85 -0.69
N ILE A 87 0.56 8.55 -0.92
CA ILE A 87 -0.71 7.81 -0.88
C ILE A 87 -0.92 7.26 0.52
N VAL A 88 -2.08 7.58 1.08
CA VAL A 88 -2.67 6.86 2.21
C VAL A 88 -3.76 5.95 1.65
N SER A 89 -3.72 4.65 1.94
CA SER A 89 -4.74 3.71 1.44
C SER A 89 -5.25 2.76 2.53
N GLU A 90 -6.56 2.58 2.58
CA GLU A 90 -7.26 1.78 3.59
C GLU A 90 -8.45 1.01 3.00
N GLY A 91 -9.18 0.26 3.83
CA GLY A 91 -10.22 -0.69 3.41
C GLY A 91 -9.65 -2.06 2.99
N LEU A 92 -10.53 -3.00 2.61
CA LEU A 92 -10.13 -4.35 2.21
C LEU A 92 -9.68 -4.40 0.74
N ASN A 93 -10.65 -4.47 -0.19
CA ASN A 93 -10.36 -4.51 -1.62
C ASN A 93 -9.61 -3.26 -2.10
N THR A 94 -9.94 -2.10 -1.54
CA THR A 94 -9.30 -0.82 -1.84
C THR A 94 -7.79 -0.87 -1.55
N MET A 95 -7.37 -1.25 -0.34
CA MET A 95 -5.95 -1.37 0.01
C MET A 95 -5.26 -2.54 -0.71
N ASP A 96 -5.88 -3.72 -0.82
CA ASP A 96 -5.26 -4.90 -1.44
C ASP A 96 -5.01 -4.71 -2.95
N VAL A 97 -5.95 -4.09 -3.66
CA VAL A 97 -5.79 -3.74 -5.08
C VAL A 97 -4.91 -2.49 -5.22
N GLY A 98 -5.11 -1.47 -4.37
CA GLY A 98 -4.31 -0.25 -4.35
C GLY A 98 -2.82 -0.54 -4.20
N ARG A 99 -2.43 -1.35 -3.20
CA ARG A 99 -1.05 -1.81 -2.94
C ARG A 99 -0.47 -2.72 -4.06
N THR A 100 -1.27 -3.08 -5.06
CA THR A 100 -0.84 -3.81 -6.28
C THR A 100 -0.70 -2.87 -7.49
N VAL A 101 -1.59 -1.87 -7.63
CA VAL A 101 -1.72 -1.04 -8.84
C VAL A 101 -1.07 0.34 -8.69
N LEU A 102 -1.18 0.96 -7.52
CA LEU A 102 -0.69 2.32 -7.25
C LEU A 102 0.82 2.28 -7.02
N VAL A 103 1.60 2.58 -8.05
CA VAL A 103 3.07 2.54 -8.02
C VAL A 103 3.63 3.80 -7.37
N GLN A 104 4.49 3.63 -6.36
CA GLN A 104 5.26 4.72 -5.76
C GLN A 104 6.69 4.79 -6.31
N THR A 105 7.13 6.00 -6.63
CA THR A 105 8.43 6.31 -7.24
C THR A 105 9.48 6.74 -6.22
N GLU A 106 9.07 7.23 -5.05
CA GLU A 106 9.92 7.69 -3.96
C GLU A 106 9.72 6.80 -2.68
N PRO A 107 10.71 6.76 -1.77
CA PRO A 107 10.53 6.07 -0.49
C PRO A 107 9.67 6.90 0.49
N ARG A 108 8.92 6.21 1.36
CA ARG A 108 8.03 6.79 2.41
C ARG A 108 6.80 7.55 1.88
N THR A 109 6.39 7.32 0.63
CA THR A 109 5.18 7.89 0.03
C THR A 109 3.99 6.92 -0.02
N TRP A 110 4.03 5.85 0.79
CA TRP A 110 2.92 4.89 0.95
C TRP A 110 2.66 4.62 2.43
N LEU A 111 1.42 4.83 2.87
CA LEU A 111 0.95 4.53 4.22
C LEU A 111 -0.35 3.73 4.15
N ASP A 112 -0.48 2.70 4.98
CA ASP A 112 -1.67 1.85 5.06
C ASP A 112 -1.87 1.26 6.46
N ALA A 113 -2.93 0.46 6.62
CA ALA A 113 -3.34 -0.22 7.86
C ALA A 113 -2.24 -1.09 8.54
N GLY A 114 -1.14 -1.38 7.83
CA GLY A 114 0.08 -1.98 8.34
C GLY A 114 -0.09 -3.40 8.86
N THR A 115 0.82 -3.81 9.74
CA THR A 115 0.88 -5.19 10.30
C THR A 115 -0.40 -5.62 11.02
N TRP A 116 -1.16 -4.68 11.58
CA TRP A 116 -2.35 -4.97 12.38
C TRP A 116 -3.66 -4.89 11.59
N GLY A 117 -3.65 -4.41 10.34
CA GLY A 117 -4.87 -4.27 9.53
C GLY A 117 -5.93 -3.36 10.19
N LYS A 118 -5.49 -2.28 10.87
CA LYS A 118 -6.39 -1.37 11.57
C LYS A 118 -7.21 -0.54 10.58
N ILE A 119 -8.50 -0.44 10.83
CA ILE A 119 -9.47 0.35 10.07
C ILE A 119 -9.68 1.70 10.78
N GLY A 120 -9.87 2.79 10.03
CA GLY A 120 -10.03 4.16 10.54
C GLY A 120 -8.73 4.94 10.76
N VAL A 121 -7.61 4.52 10.15
CA VAL A 121 -6.31 5.22 10.21
C VAL A 121 -6.11 6.25 9.10
N GLY A 122 -6.84 6.15 7.98
CA GLY A 122 -6.56 6.93 6.76
C GLY A 122 -6.53 8.45 6.94
N LEU A 123 -7.63 9.06 7.40
CA LEU A 123 -7.68 10.52 7.59
C LEU A 123 -6.71 11.03 8.67
N GLY A 124 -6.42 10.22 9.71
CA GLY A 124 -5.41 10.55 10.72
C GLY A 124 -3.98 10.59 10.14
N TYR A 125 -3.65 9.63 9.27
CA TYR A 125 -2.38 9.63 8.53
C TYR A 125 -2.29 10.77 7.52
N TYR A 126 -3.40 11.11 6.85
CA TYR A 126 -3.47 12.27 5.97
C TYR A 126 -3.10 13.57 6.69
N ILE A 127 -3.74 13.87 7.83
CA ILE A 127 -3.44 15.07 8.63
C ILE A 127 -1.98 15.09 9.07
N ALA A 128 -1.44 13.94 9.52
CA ALA A 128 -0.05 13.84 9.94
C ALA A 128 0.95 14.11 8.81
N VAL A 129 0.73 13.55 7.60
CA VAL A 129 1.59 13.78 6.44
C VAL A 129 1.49 15.23 5.96
N ALA A 130 0.27 15.77 5.89
CA ALA A 130 0.04 17.14 5.45
C ALA A 130 0.76 18.19 6.31
N ILE A 131 0.87 17.94 7.62
CA ILE A 131 1.65 18.77 8.55
C ILE A 131 3.16 18.51 8.40
N ALA A 132 3.57 17.26 8.17
CA ALA A 132 4.99 16.87 8.10
C ALA A 132 5.67 17.14 6.74
N SER A 133 4.91 17.30 5.67
CA SER A 133 5.39 17.54 4.30
C SER A 133 4.39 18.41 3.52
N PRO A 134 4.18 19.68 3.92
CA PRO A 134 3.18 20.57 3.33
C PRO A 134 3.45 20.91 1.85
N GLU A 135 4.65 20.63 1.34
CA GLU A 135 5.03 20.77 -0.07
C GLU A 135 4.61 19.59 -0.97
N ARG A 136 4.07 18.50 -0.39
CA ARG A 136 3.64 17.30 -1.11
C ARG A 136 2.12 17.20 -1.15
N LEU A 137 1.57 16.76 -2.29
CA LEU A 137 0.18 16.30 -2.32
C LEU A 137 0.05 15.01 -1.50
N VAL A 138 -1.03 14.89 -0.75
CA VAL A 138 -1.45 13.64 -0.09
C VAL A 138 -2.76 13.20 -0.74
N VAL A 139 -2.86 11.93 -1.13
CA VAL A 139 -4.04 11.34 -1.77
C VAL A 139 -4.58 10.22 -0.88
N VAL A 140 -5.89 10.20 -0.62
CA VAL A 140 -6.49 9.32 0.39
C VAL A 140 -7.44 8.31 -0.28
N VAL A 141 -6.92 7.13 -0.56
CA VAL A 141 -7.65 6.06 -1.24
C VAL A 141 -8.29 5.12 -0.21
N GLU A 142 -9.40 5.59 0.36
CA GLU A 142 -10.20 4.95 1.41
C GLU A 142 -11.30 4.01 0.87
N GLY A 143 -11.69 3.03 1.67
CA GLY A 143 -12.93 2.27 1.45
C GLY A 143 -14.11 2.97 2.13
N ASP A 144 -15.32 2.78 1.62
CA ASP A 144 -16.56 3.30 2.21
C ASP A 144 -16.72 2.95 3.70
N PHE A 145 -16.42 1.70 4.06
CA PHE A 145 -16.43 1.23 5.43
C PHE A 145 -15.31 1.83 6.29
N GLY A 146 -14.11 2.06 5.73
CA GLY A 146 -12.95 2.63 6.44
C GLY A 146 -13.16 4.11 6.78
N PHE A 147 -13.55 4.88 5.76
CA PHE A 147 -13.99 6.26 5.89
C PHE A 147 -15.04 6.44 6.98
N GLY A 148 -15.98 5.49 7.13
CA GLY A 148 -17.00 5.53 8.20
C GLY A 148 -16.46 5.58 9.63
N PHE A 149 -15.23 5.11 9.89
CA PHE A 149 -14.62 5.17 11.24
C PHE A 149 -13.97 6.52 11.56
N ASN A 150 -13.52 7.25 10.54
CA ASN A 150 -12.72 8.47 10.70
C ASN A 150 -13.35 9.72 10.04
N ALA A 151 -14.53 9.61 9.40
CA ALA A 151 -15.16 10.69 8.63
C ALA A 151 -15.29 12.04 9.35
N MET A 152 -15.37 12.07 10.69
CA MET A 152 -15.39 13.32 11.46
C MET A 152 -14.06 14.09 11.40
N GLU A 153 -12.92 13.41 11.21
CA GLU A 153 -11.60 14.03 10.99
C GLU A 153 -11.54 14.85 9.69
N PHE A 154 -12.51 14.68 8.78
CA PHE A 154 -12.66 15.55 7.61
C PHE A 154 -12.93 17.00 8.02
N GLU A 155 -13.62 17.25 9.16
CA GLU A 155 -13.76 18.60 9.71
C GLU A 155 -12.39 19.20 10.02
N VAL A 156 -11.49 18.44 10.66
CA VAL A 156 -10.14 18.88 11.04
C VAL A 156 -9.28 19.22 9.83
N SER A 157 -9.49 18.54 8.69
CA SER A 157 -8.77 18.81 7.45
C SER A 157 -9.09 20.17 6.80
N CYS A 158 -10.33 20.65 6.95
CA CYS A 158 -10.86 21.79 6.21
C CYS A 158 -10.24 23.15 6.63
N PRO A 159 -10.09 23.49 7.93
CA PRO A 159 -9.38 24.69 8.38
C PRO A 159 -7.89 24.74 8.03
N LEU A 160 -7.28 23.59 7.74
CA LEU A 160 -5.84 23.47 7.46
C LEU A 160 -5.48 23.71 5.98
N PHE A 161 -6.46 24.05 5.12
CA PHE A 161 -6.29 24.23 3.66
C PHE A 161 -5.68 23.00 2.95
N LEU A 162 -5.96 21.81 3.47
CA LEU A 162 -5.39 20.58 2.93
C LEU A 162 -6.27 20.05 1.80
N ASN A 163 -5.63 19.71 0.67
CA ASN A 163 -6.31 19.17 -0.50
C ASN A 163 -6.72 17.70 -0.26
N VAL A 164 -8.00 17.45 0.05
CA VAL A 164 -8.54 16.09 0.16
C VAL A 164 -9.06 15.64 -1.20
N PHE A 165 -8.53 14.52 -1.71
CA PHE A 165 -8.96 13.81 -2.92
C PHE A 165 -8.87 12.29 -2.71
#